data_AF-A0A0F7W128-F1
#
_entry.id   AF-A0A0F7W128-F1
#
_cell.length_a   1.000
_cell.length_b   1.000
_cell.length_c   1.000
_cell.angle_alpha   90.00
_cell.angle_beta   90.00
_cell.angle_gamma   90.00
#
_symmetry.space_group_name_H-M   'P 1'
#
loop_
_entity.id
_entity.type
_entity.pdbx_description
1 polymer ?
#
loop_
_entity_poly.entity_id
_entity_poly.type
_entity_poly.pdbx_seq_one_letter_code
_entity_poly.pdbx_strand_id
1 'polypeptide(L)'
;MPGPPRAGPNKSSTRYAGGTDAWAENMSLMWTFRGIPTLYYGSETEFQAGARMDCGPSCPLSPTGRAYYGDRLEGTVTASGFGQVSSASGAVATTLQAPLAKHVQRLNRIRRAVPALQMGQYSTDRISGDMAYKRRYTDTATGVDSFALVTVSGGATYQDIPDGTYKDAVTGDVRTVTDGTLSVAARGKGNLRVYVLDLGGKNAAPGKAGTDGPYLK
;
A
#
# COMPACT_ATOMS: atom_id res chain seq x y z
N MET A 1 7.17 -39.13 1.19
CA MET A 1 7.64 -38.08 2.12
C MET A 1 6.86 -36.80 1.81
N PRO A 2 5.82 -36.46 2.59
CA PRO A 2 5.14 -35.17 2.43
C PRO A 2 6.13 -34.06 2.80
N GLY A 3 6.31 -33.09 1.89
CA GLY A 3 7.20 -31.95 2.11
C GLY A 3 6.77 -31.11 3.33
N PRO A 4 7.69 -30.33 3.91
CA PRO A 4 7.37 -29.52 5.07
C PRO A 4 6.21 -28.55 4.75
N PRO A 5 5.28 -28.34 5.69
CA PRO A 5 4.15 -27.44 5.49
C PRO A 5 4.68 -26.03 5.20
N ARG A 6 4.21 -25.42 4.10
CA ARG A 6 4.44 -24.01 3.81
C ARG A 6 3.72 -23.19 4.87
N ALA A 7 4.48 -22.56 5.77
CA ALA A 7 3.94 -21.61 6.73
C ALA A 7 3.35 -20.39 5.99
N GLY A 8 2.18 -19.91 6.41
CA GLY A 8 1.77 -18.54 6.15
C GLY A 8 2.79 -17.55 6.74
N PRO A 9 2.73 -16.24 6.45
CA PRO A 9 3.78 -15.31 6.82
C PRO A 9 3.93 -15.24 8.35
N ASN A 10 4.87 -16.05 8.85
CA ASN A 10 5.57 -15.98 10.12
C ASN A 10 4.80 -16.14 11.44
N LYS A 11 4.93 -17.32 12.04
CA LYS A 11 5.37 -17.42 13.45
C LYS A 11 6.86 -17.00 13.54
N SER A 12 7.17 -15.75 13.21
CA SER A 12 8.54 -15.23 13.34
C SER A 12 8.82 -14.96 14.80
N SER A 13 10.00 -15.35 15.28
CA SER A 13 10.49 -14.96 16.60
C SER A 13 11.10 -13.55 16.61
N THR A 14 11.21 -12.89 15.45
CA THR A 14 11.81 -11.56 15.27
C THR A 14 10.92 -10.60 14.48
N ARG A 15 11.06 -9.29 14.76
CA ARG A 15 10.48 -8.21 13.94
C ARG A 15 11.02 -8.31 12.51
N TYR A 16 10.23 -7.85 11.53
CA TYR A 16 10.62 -7.89 10.13
C TYR A 16 11.97 -7.19 9.89
N ALA A 17 12.82 -7.78 9.05
CA ALA A 17 14.19 -7.32 8.78
C ALA A 17 14.57 -7.41 7.31
N GLY A 18 13.58 -7.48 6.40
CA GLY A 18 13.84 -7.58 4.96
C GLY A 18 14.33 -6.29 4.28
N GLY A 19 14.54 -5.22 5.07
CA GLY A 19 14.95 -3.90 4.61
C GLY A 19 13.81 -3.02 4.11
N THR A 20 14.08 -1.71 4.06
CA THR A 20 13.09 -0.67 3.80
C THR A 20 12.38 -0.84 2.45
N ASP A 21 13.10 -1.17 1.38
CA ASP A 21 12.50 -1.33 0.03
C ASP A 21 11.55 -2.54 -0.04
N ALA A 22 11.92 -3.66 0.58
CA ALA A 22 11.06 -4.83 0.67
C ALA A 22 9.85 -4.55 1.56
N TRP A 23 10.02 -3.73 2.60
CA TRP A 23 8.90 -3.35 3.46
C TRP A 23 7.93 -2.40 2.77
N ALA A 24 8.43 -1.45 1.98
CA ALA A 24 7.61 -0.59 1.14
C ALA A 24 6.81 -1.38 0.09
N GLU A 25 7.42 -2.40 -0.53
CA GLU A 25 6.75 -3.35 -1.43
C GLU A 25 5.63 -4.11 -0.73
N ASN A 26 5.91 -4.67 0.45
CA ASN A 26 4.91 -5.38 1.26
C ASN A 26 3.74 -4.45 1.65
N MET A 27 4.02 -3.21 2.05
CA MET A 27 2.99 -2.21 2.35
C MET A 27 2.15 -1.87 1.12
N SER A 28 2.78 -1.67 -0.04
CA SER A 28 2.08 -1.41 -1.30
C SER A 28 1.13 -2.54 -1.65
N LEU A 29 1.56 -3.79 -1.50
CA LEU A 29 0.71 -4.97 -1.67
C LEU A 29 -0.43 -4.99 -0.64
N MET A 30 -0.13 -4.89 0.66
CA MET A 30 -1.14 -4.94 1.73
C MET A 30 -2.23 -3.88 1.58
N TRP A 31 -1.87 -2.67 1.14
CA TRP A 31 -2.84 -1.58 0.97
C TRP A 31 -3.68 -1.67 -0.30
N THR A 32 -3.26 -2.45 -1.29
CA THR A 32 -3.95 -2.51 -2.58
C THR A 32 -4.53 -3.88 -2.89
N PHE A 33 -4.20 -4.92 -2.12
CA PHE A 33 -4.81 -6.23 -2.20
C PHE A 33 -6.18 -6.26 -1.48
N ARG A 34 -6.94 -7.34 -1.71
CA ARG A 34 -8.26 -7.54 -1.07
C ARG A 34 -8.08 -7.88 0.41
N GLY A 35 -8.77 -7.15 1.28
CA GLY A 35 -8.71 -7.30 2.73
C GLY A 35 -8.52 -5.97 3.44
N ILE A 36 -8.46 -5.98 4.77
CA ILE A 36 -8.18 -4.80 5.60
C ILE A 36 -6.69 -4.82 5.94
N PRO A 37 -5.89 -3.82 5.51
CA PRO A 37 -4.48 -3.76 5.87
C PRO A 37 -4.33 -3.51 7.37
N THR A 38 -3.48 -4.31 8.02
CA THR A 38 -3.14 -4.16 9.44
C THR A 38 -1.65 -3.97 9.57
N LEU A 39 -1.23 -2.93 10.28
CA LEU A 39 0.17 -2.62 10.53
C LEU A 39 0.41 -2.50 12.04
N TYR A 40 1.46 -3.15 12.53
CA TYR A 40 1.83 -3.09 13.93
C TYR A 40 2.66 -1.83 14.21
N TYR A 41 2.52 -1.22 15.39
CA TYR A 41 3.19 0.04 15.72
C TYR A 41 4.71 -0.03 15.50
N GLY A 42 5.28 1.09 15.09
CA GLY A 42 6.70 1.24 14.81
C GLY A 42 7.13 0.59 13.49
N SER A 43 6.25 -0.16 12.81
CA SER A 43 6.58 -0.71 11.49
C SER A 43 6.70 0.39 10.42
N GLU A 44 6.07 1.55 10.64
CA GLU A 44 6.18 2.75 9.81
C GLU A 44 7.53 3.47 9.94
N THR A 45 8.37 3.05 10.91
CA THR A 45 9.73 3.55 11.12
C THR A 45 10.77 2.43 11.24
N GLU A 46 10.39 1.17 10.98
CA GLU A 46 11.23 -0.01 11.19
C GLU A 46 11.77 -0.14 12.63
N PHE A 47 10.98 0.33 13.61
CA PHE A 47 11.34 0.26 15.02
C PHE A 47 11.61 -1.18 15.45
N GLN A 48 12.81 -1.39 16.00
CA GLN A 48 13.29 -2.69 16.46
C GLN A 48 13.30 -3.74 15.33
N ALA A 49 13.51 -3.35 14.07
CA ALA A 49 13.67 -4.30 12.96
C ALA A 49 14.74 -5.36 13.26
N GLY A 50 14.42 -6.63 13.00
CA GLY A 50 15.28 -7.77 13.30
C GLY A 50 15.39 -8.16 14.79
N ALA A 51 14.92 -7.32 15.72
CA ALA A 51 14.94 -7.65 17.13
C ALA A 51 14.01 -8.85 17.42
N ARG A 52 14.41 -9.69 18.38
CA ARG A 52 13.54 -10.75 18.90
C ARG A 52 12.25 -10.14 19.42
N MET A 53 11.09 -10.67 19.03
CA MET A 53 9.79 -10.13 19.41
C MET A 53 9.61 -10.19 20.93
N ASP A 54 9.86 -11.36 21.51
CA ASP A 54 9.71 -11.60 22.94
C ASP A 54 10.70 -12.67 23.40
N CYS A 55 11.31 -12.46 24.57
CA CYS A 55 12.19 -13.41 25.25
C CYS A 55 11.54 -13.98 26.52
N GLY A 56 10.26 -13.71 26.76
CA GLY A 56 9.57 -14.03 28.02
C GLY A 56 10.21 -13.28 29.19
N PRO A 57 10.23 -13.85 30.40
CA PRO A 57 10.81 -13.20 31.58
C PRO A 57 12.35 -13.20 31.60
N SER A 58 13.02 -13.67 30.53
CA SER A 58 14.47 -13.90 30.53
C SER A 58 15.32 -12.70 30.13
N CYS A 59 14.71 -11.62 29.63
CA CYS A 59 15.44 -10.40 29.26
C CYS A 59 14.58 -9.13 29.40
N PRO A 60 15.19 -7.94 29.51
CA PRO A 60 14.45 -6.68 29.45
C PRO A 60 13.65 -6.55 28.15
N LEU A 61 12.55 -5.80 28.14
CA LEU A 61 11.75 -5.58 26.93
C LEU A 61 12.35 -4.52 26.00
N SER A 62 13.22 -3.63 26.49
CA SER A 62 13.81 -2.53 25.72
C SER A 62 14.63 -2.95 24.47
N PRO A 63 15.36 -4.08 24.43
CA PRO A 63 16.01 -4.56 23.21
C PRO A 63 15.12 -5.46 22.34
N THR A 64 13.84 -5.61 22.67
CA THR A 64 12.93 -6.54 21.98
C THR A 64 11.96 -5.81 21.07
N GLY A 65 11.26 -6.58 20.23
CA GLY A 65 10.10 -6.09 19.49
C GLY A 65 8.92 -5.66 20.37
N ARG A 66 8.96 -5.81 21.70
CA ARG A 66 7.97 -5.27 22.65
C ARG A 66 8.46 -4.00 23.37
N ALA A 67 9.57 -3.40 22.93
CA ALA A 67 10.08 -2.16 23.50
C ALA A 67 9.03 -1.04 23.47
N TYR A 68 9.09 -0.15 24.46
CA TYR A 68 8.21 1.01 24.54
C TYR A 68 8.48 1.95 23.35
N TYR A 69 7.43 2.28 22.60
CA TYR A 69 7.51 3.15 21.43
C TYR A 69 7.00 4.57 21.71
N GLY A 70 6.48 4.84 22.92
CA GLY A 70 5.85 6.12 23.27
C GLY A 70 6.77 7.32 23.12
N ASP A 71 8.07 7.17 23.40
CA ASP A 71 9.08 8.22 23.23
C ASP A 71 9.18 8.72 21.77
N ARG A 72 8.75 7.91 20.79
CA ARG A 72 8.69 8.29 19.37
C ARG A 72 7.39 8.99 18.97
N LEU A 73 6.42 9.04 19.89
CA LEU A 73 5.10 9.63 19.72
C LEU A 73 4.92 10.92 20.54
N GLU A 74 5.91 11.30 21.34
CA GLU A 74 5.87 12.55 22.12
C GLU A 74 5.83 13.79 21.22
N GLY A 75 4.94 14.72 21.55
CA GLY A 75 4.74 15.99 20.83
C GLY A 75 3.28 16.22 20.46
N THR A 76 3.06 17.11 19.49
CA THR A 76 1.73 17.45 18.98
C THR A 76 1.63 17.16 17.49
N VAL A 77 0.42 16.79 17.02
CA VAL A 77 0.12 16.58 15.60
C VAL A 77 -1.15 17.34 15.27
N THR A 78 -1.11 18.18 14.22
CA THR A 78 -2.29 18.78 13.61
C THR A 78 -2.56 18.07 12.30
N ALA A 79 -3.71 17.39 12.20
CA ALA A 79 -4.15 16.76 10.97
C ALA A 79 -4.91 17.76 10.09
N SER A 80 -4.70 17.69 8.77
CA SER A 80 -5.47 18.47 7.79
C SER A 80 -6.46 17.62 6.97
N GLY A 81 -6.44 16.30 7.19
CA GLY A 81 -7.34 15.36 6.52
C GLY A 81 -6.87 13.92 6.61
N PHE A 82 -7.55 13.03 5.89
CA PHE A 82 -7.22 11.60 5.91
C PHE A 82 -5.80 11.35 5.36
N GLY A 83 -4.92 10.79 6.19
CA GLY A 83 -3.52 10.55 5.84
C GLY A 83 -2.72 11.84 5.59
N GLN A 84 -3.14 12.98 6.17
CA GLN A 84 -2.48 14.28 5.98
C GLN A 84 -2.22 14.97 7.32
N VAL A 85 -1.01 15.50 7.47
CA VAL A 85 -0.54 16.22 8.65
C VAL A 85 -0.15 17.62 8.20
N SER A 86 -0.77 18.66 8.76
CA SER A 86 -0.42 20.06 8.49
C SER A 86 0.81 20.50 9.30
N SER A 87 0.93 20.04 10.54
CA SER A 87 2.08 20.31 11.39
C SER A 87 2.28 19.21 12.43
N ALA A 88 3.51 19.05 12.88
CA ALA A 88 3.85 18.21 14.02
C ALA A 88 5.04 18.80 14.78
N SER A 89 5.14 18.53 16.08
CA SER A 89 6.25 18.95 16.94
C SER A 89 6.83 17.75 17.72
N GLY A 90 7.98 17.93 18.37
CA GLY A 90 8.58 16.89 19.21
C GLY A 90 9.08 15.67 18.42
N ALA A 91 9.16 14.52 19.10
CA ALA A 91 9.64 13.27 18.52
C ALA A 91 8.70 12.74 17.42
N VAL A 92 7.39 12.93 17.57
CA VAL A 92 6.40 12.48 16.57
C VAL A 92 6.58 13.18 15.22
N ALA A 93 7.08 14.42 15.20
CA ALA A 93 7.43 15.10 13.95
C ALA A 93 8.52 14.35 13.18
N THR A 94 9.51 13.78 13.87
CA THR A 94 10.57 12.96 13.26
C THR A 94 10.01 11.63 12.77
N THR A 95 9.17 10.97 13.58
CA THR A 95 8.46 9.73 13.20
C THR A 95 7.66 9.89 11.92
N LEU A 96 6.88 10.97 11.81
CA LEU A 96 6.05 11.25 10.63
C LEU A 96 6.86 11.63 9.38
N GLN A 97 8.12 12.03 9.54
CA GLN A 97 9.02 12.30 8.41
C GLN A 97 9.68 11.05 7.85
N ALA A 98 9.62 9.91 8.54
CA ALA A 98 10.22 8.67 8.08
C ALA A 98 9.68 8.26 6.69
N PRO A 99 10.55 7.73 5.79
CA PRO A 99 10.16 7.32 4.44
C PRO A 99 8.90 6.43 4.39
N LEU A 100 8.85 5.43 5.26
CA LEU A 100 7.74 4.47 5.31
C LEU A 100 6.48 5.05 5.95
N ALA A 101 6.60 5.97 6.90
CA ALA A 101 5.46 6.72 7.44
C ALA A 101 4.79 7.56 6.34
N LYS A 102 5.58 8.27 5.52
CA LYS A 102 5.06 9.00 4.36
C LYS A 102 4.47 8.07 3.30
N HIS A 103 5.09 6.90 3.09
CA HIS A 103 4.57 5.86 2.20
C HIS A 103 3.17 5.40 2.62
N VAL A 104 2.99 5.02 3.90
CA VAL A 104 1.70 4.59 4.45
C VAL A 104 0.66 5.71 4.40
N GLN A 105 1.03 6.95 4.71
CA GLN A 105 0.14 8.11 4.58
C GLN A 105 -0.40 8.26 3.16
N ARG A 106 0.47 8.10 2.15
CA ARG A 106 0.04 8.17 0.75
C ARG A 106 -0.76 6.96 0.30
N LEU A 107 -0.37 5.75 0.70
CA LEU A 107 -1.15 4.54 0.44
C LEU A 107 -2.57 4.64 1.04
N ASN A 108 -2.71 5.21 2.24
CA ASN A 108 -3.99 5.51 2.85
C ASN A 108 -4.84 6.44 1.97
N ARG A 109 -4.24 7.50 1.42
CA ARG A 109 -4.94 8.42 0.51
C ARG A 109 -5.37 7.75 -0.79
N ILE A 110 -4.49 6.98 -1.43
CA ILE A 110 -4.81 6.20 -2.65
C ILE A 110 -5.95 5.22 -2.37
N ARG A 111 -5.83 4.41 -1.31
CA ARG A 111 -6.85 3.43 -0.93
C ARG A 111 -8.18 4.11 -0.58
N ARG A 112 -8.15 5.29 0.06
CA ARG A 112 -9.37 6.07 0.35
C ARG A 112 -10.06 6.54 -0.92
N ALA A 113 -9.30 6.96 -1.93
CA ALA A 113 -9.81 7.54 -3.17
C ALA A 113 -10.33 6.51 -4.19
N VAL A 114 -9.98 5.22 -4.05
CA VAL A 114 -10.33 4.17 -5.02
C VAL A 114 -11.20 3.09 -4.35
N PRO A 115 -12.53 3.11 -4.52
CA PRO A 115 -13.44 2.14 -3.90
C PRO A 115 -13.09 0.67 -4.22
N ALA A 116 -12.62 0.38 -5.44
CA ALA A 116 -12.17 -0.94 -5.83
C ALA A 116 -11.06 -1.51 -4.91
N LEU A 117 -10.17 -0.66 -4.39
CA LEU A 117 -9.12 -1.10 -3.47
C LEU A 117 -9.68 -1.49 -2.10
N GLN A 118 -10.74 -0.81 -1.64
CA GLN A 118 -11.37 -1.04 -0.34
C GLN A 118 -12.22 -2.31 -0.32
N MET A 119 -13.12 -2.44 -1.30
CA MET A 119 -14.20 -3.42 -1.26
C MET A 119 -14.18 -4.41 -2.43
N GLY A 120 -13.40 -4.11 -3.48
CA GLY A 120 -13.47 -4.86 -4.72
C GLY A 120 -13.01 -6.31 -4.63
N GLN A 121 -13.58 -7.15 -5.48
CA GLN A 121 -13.01 -8.46 -5.78
C GLN A 121 -11.68 -8.29 -6.52
N TYR A 122 -10.83 -9.31 -6.49
CA TYR A 122 -9.58 -9.30 -7.24
C TYR A 122 -9.56 -10.42 -8.29
N SER A 123 -8.79 -10.22 -9.36
CA SER A 123 -8.51 -11.24 -10.36
C SER A 123 -7.07 -11.08 -10.87
N THR A 124 -6.39 -12.21 -11.04
CA THR A 124 -5.09 -12.30 -11.73
C THR A 124 -5.25 -12.83 -13.16
N ASP A 125 -6.49 -13.02 -13.62
CA ASP A 125 -6.77 -13.59 -14.92
C ASP A 125 -6.38 -12.64 -16.06
N ARG A 126 -5.72 -13.20 -17.08
CA ARG A 126 -5.23 -12.50 -18.26
C ARG A 126 -4.35 -11.28 -17.93
N ILE A 127 -3.33 -11.54 -17.13
CA ILE A 127 -2.30 -10.57 -16.75
C ILE A 127 -0.92 -11.20 -16.96
N SER A 128 -0.02 -10.45 -17.57
CA SER A 128 1.42 -10.75 -17.56
C SER A 128 2.10 -9.76 -16.63
N GLY A 129 2.73 -10.25 -15.55
CA GLY A 129 3.36 -9.45 -14.51
C GLY A 129 3.50 -10.26 -13.22
N ASP A 130 4.44 -9.90 -12.35
CA ASP A 130 4.74 -10.67 -11.14
C ASP A 130 3.71 -10.41 -10.03
N MET A 131 3.70 -9.19 -9.48
CA MET A 131 2.70 -8.76 -8.51
C MET A 131 1.69 -7.83 -9.18
N ALA A 132 0.77 -8.40 -9.96
CA ALA A 132 -0.24 -7.64 -10.68
C ALA A 132 -1.64 -8.27 -10.60
N TYR A 133 -2.68 -7.43 -10.48
CA TYR A 133 -4.07 -7.86 -10.38
C TYR A 133 -5.05 -6.75 -10.77
N LYS A 134 -6.26 -7.17 -11.17
CA LYS A 134 -7.43 -6.32 -11.38
C LYS A 134 -8.24 -6.24 -10.09
N ARG A 135 -8.83 -5.08 -9.79
CA ARG A 135 -9.79 -4.88 -8.70
C ARG A 135 -11.07 -4.29 -9.26
N ARG A 136 -12.24 -4.87 -8.93
CA ARG A 136 -13.55 -4.30 -9.30
C ARG A 136 -14.50 -4.27 -8.13
N TYR A 137 -15.17 -3.14 -7.92
CA TYR A 137 -16.25 -2.97 -6.97
C TYR A 137 -17.41 -2.25 -7.65
N THR A 138 -18.60 -2.85 -7.57
CA THR A 138 -19.85 -2.25 -8.05
C THR A 138 -20.89 -2.34 -6.95
N ASP A 139 -21.62 -1.27 -6.72
CA ASP A 139 -22.75 -1.20 -5.80
C ASP A 139 -23.88 -0.39 -6.44
N THR A 140 -24.90 -1.12 -6.90
CA THR A 140 -26.06 -0.54 -7.58
C THR A 140 -26.87 0.40 -6.69
N ALA A 141 -26.93 0.15 -5.37
CA ALA A 141 -27.73 0.95 -4.46
C ALA A 141 -27.14 2.35 -4.28
N THR A 142 -25.81 2.46 -4.24
CA THR A 142 -25.10 3.75 -4.12
C THR A 142 -24.63 4.30 -5.47
N GLY A 143 -24.73 3.50 -6.54
CA GLY A 143 -24.30 3.82 -7.90
C GLY A 143 -22.77 3.81 -8.09
N VAL A 144 -22.04 3.14 -7.20
CA VAL A 144 -20.57 3.05 -7.30
C VAL A 144 -20.20 2.01 -8.35
N ASP A 145 -19.31 2.39 -9.27
CA ASP A 145 -18.59 1.48 -10.16
C ASP A 145 -17.13 1.92 -10.18
N SER A 146 -16.25 1.08 -9.65
CA SER A 146 -14.82 1.34 -9.56
C SER A 146 -14.06 0.13 -10.06
N PHE A 147 -13.18 0.36 -11.04
CA PHE A 147 -12.30 -0.64 -11.62
C PHE A 147 -10.87 -0.13 -11.62
N ALA A 148 -9.94 -0.93 -11.11
CA ALA A 148 -8.53 -0.56 -11.00
C ALA A 148 -7.60 -1.70 -11.43
N LEU A 149 -6.52 -1.34 -12.09
CA LEU A 149 -5.42 -2.21 -12.50
C LEU A 149 -4.22 -1.89 -11.62
N VAL A 150 -3.71 -2.90 -10.91
CA VAL A 150 -2.68 -2.72 -9.89
C VAL A 150 -1.45 -3.54 -10.23
N THR A 151 -0.28 -2.91 -10.21
CA THR A 151 1.00 -3.64 -10.21
C THR A 151 1.99 -3.05 -9.21
N VAL A 152 2.71 -3.93 -8.52
CA VAL A 152 3.69 -3.61 -7.47
C VAL A 152 5.08 -4.00 -7.94
N SER A 153 6.06 -3.09 -7.76
CA SER A 153 7.50 -3.22 -8.05
C SER A 153 7.92 -3.49 -9.49
N GLY A 154 7.03 -4.02 -10.33
CA GLY A 154 7.28 -4.36 -11.74
C GLY A 154 6.21 -3.82 -12.68
N GLY A 155 6.45 -3.93 -13.98
CA GLY A 155 5.43 -3.65 -14.99
C GLY A 155 4.40 -4.78 -15.10
N ALA A 156 3.30 -4.49 -15.79
CA ALA A 156 2.30 -5.48 -16.11
C ALA A 156 1.58 -5.16 -17.43
N THR A 157 1.12 -6.21 -18.11
CA THR A 157 0.19 -6.12 -19.23
C THR A 157 -1.12 -6.77 -18.81
N TYR A 158 -2.20 -6.00 -18.89
CA TYR A 158 -3.57 -6.44 -18.62
C TYR A 158 -4.31 -6.61 -19.94
N GLN A 159 -5.04 -7.71 -20.09
CA GLN A 159 -5.90 -7.98 -21.24
C GLN A 159 -7.35 -8.18 -20.77
N ASP A 160 -8.31 -8.08 -21.68
CA ASP A 160 -9.75 -8.16 -21.39
C ASP A 160 -10.16 -7.24 -20.25
N ILE A 161 -9.71 -6.00 -20.37
CA ILE A 161 -10.14 -4.89 -19.53
C ILE A 161 -11.14 -4.03 -20.31
N PRO A 162 -12.05 -3.30 -19.64
CA PRO A 162 -12.95 -2.38 -20.34
C PRO A 162 -12.16 -1.29 -21.09
N ASP A 163 -12.62 -0.96 -22.29
CA ASP A 163 -12.13 0.22 -23.00
C ASP A 163 -12.52 1.50 -22.27
N GLY A 164 -11.71 2.54 -22.46
CA GLY A 164 -11.93 3.84 -21.84
C GLY A 164 -10.65 4.52 -21.36
N THR A 165 -10.82 5.60 -20.63
CA THR A 165 -9.70 6.38 -20.09
C THR A 165 -9.36 5.90 -18.69
N TYR A 166 -8.11 5.52 -18.47
CA TYR A 166 -7.55 5.13 -17.19
C TYR A 166 -6.65 6.24 -16.67
N LYS A 167 -6.75 6.54 -15.38
CA LYS A 167 -5.86 7.49 -14.69
C LYS A 167 -5.10 6.78 -13.58
N ASP A 168 -3.78 6.90 -13.57
CA ASP A 168 -2.94 6.35 -12.50
C ASP A 168 -3.07 7.18 -11.23
N ALA A 169 -3.53 6.56 -10.14
CA ALA A 169 -3.67 7.21 -8.84
C ALA A 169 -2.32 7.54 -8.19
N VAL A 170 -1.22 6.98 -8.70
CA VAL A 170 0.14 7.25 -8.22
C VAL A 170 0.74 8.44 -8.98
N THR A 171 0.94 8.31 -10.29
CA THR A 171 1.65 9.33 -11.09
C THR A 171 0.75 10.42 -11.66
N GLY A 172 -0.55 10.15 -11.80
CA GLY A 172 -1.47 10.98 -12.58
C GLY A 172 -1.43 10.72 -14.08
N ASP A 173 -0.64 9.74 -14.55
CA ASP A 173 -0.59 9.33 -15.96
C ASP A 173 -1.98 8.96 -16.47
N VAL A 174 -2.26 9.29 -17.74
CA VAL A 174 -3.56 9.06 -18.38
C VAL A 174 -3.36 8.18 -19.61
N ARG A 175 -4.14 7.10 -19.70
CA ARG A 175 -4.07 6.13 -20.79
C ARG A 175 -5.44 5.85 -21.33
N THR A 176 -5.60 5.88 -22.65
CA THR A 176 -6.83 5.47 -23.31
C THR A 176 -6.64 4.05 -23.85
N VAL A 177 -7.60 3.17 -23.54
CA VAL A 177 -7.64 1.78 -23.99
C VAL A 177 -8.80 1.64 -24.97
N THR A 178 -8.54 1.01 -26.12
CA THR A 178 -9.52 0.82 -27.21
C THR A 178 -9.55 -0.61 -27.77
N ASP A 179 -8.70 -1.49 -27.24
CA ASP A 179 -8.51 -2.87 -27.69
C ASP A 179 -8.51 -3.85 -26.50
N GLY A 180 -9.06 -3.41 -25.37
CA GLY A 180 -9.10 -4.17 -24.12
C GLY A 180 -7.73 -4.53 -23.54
N THR A 181 -6.64 -3.84 -23.93
CA THR A 181 -5.28 -4.11 -23.44
C THR A 181 -4.61 -2.85 -22.89
N LEU A 182 -3.93 -2.98 -21.75
CA LEU A 182 -3.07 -1.93 -21.22
C LEU A 182 -1.75 -2.50 -20.71
N SER A 183 -0.63 -1.98 -21.22
CA SER A 183 0.70 -2.29 -20.72
C SER A 183 1.28 -1.10 -19.96
N VAL A 184 1.78 -1.36 -18.75
CA VAL A 184 2.31 -0.34 -17.84
C VAL A 184 3.68 -0.76 -17.36
N ALA A 185 4.60 0.20 -17.30
CA ALA A 185 5.89 0.01 -16.64
C ALA A 185 5.79 0.54 -15.19
N ALA A 186 6.35 -0.21 -14.24
CA ALA A 186 6.68 0.34 -12.93
C ALA A 186 8.19 0.30 -12.72
N ARG A 187 8.73 1.34 -12.06
CA ARG A 187 10.17 1.50 -11.87
C ARG A 187 10.57 1.04 -10.47
N GLY A 188 11.04 -0.19 -10.35
CA GLY A 188 11.79 -0.64 -9.18
C GLY A 188 10.97 -0.93 -7.92
N LYS A 189 11.65 -1.57 -6.97
CA LYS A 189 11.06 -2.15 -5.76
C LYS A 189 10.31 -1.12 -4.90
N GLY A 190 9.14 -1.50 -4.39
CA GLY A 190 8.31 -0.66 -3.54
C GLY A 190 7.41 0.33 -4.28
N ASN A 191 7.61 0.52 -5.59
CA ASN A 191 6.73 1.36 -6.42
C ASN A 191 5.45 0.62 -6.81
N LEU A 192 4.45 1.41 -7.21
CA LEU A 192 3.09 0.97 -7.44
C LEU A 192 2.54 1.71 -8.65
N ARG A 193 1.69 1.06 -9.43
CA ARG A 193 0.77 1.71 -10.38
C ARG A 193 -0.65 1.29 -10.04
N VAL A 194 -1.58 2.24 -10.06
CA VAL A 194 -3.01 1.99 -9.84
C VAL A 194 -3.79 2.74 -10.91
N TYR A 195 -3.96 2.14 -12.08
CA TYR A 195 -4.73 2.72 -13.17
C TYR A 195 -6.22 2.48 -12.92
N VAL A 196 -6.97 3.54 -12.68
CA VAL A 196 -8.41 3.49 -12.40
C VAL A 196 -9.17 3.90 -13.65
N LEU A 197 -10.16 3.09 -14.07
CA LEU A 197 -11.05 3.44 -15.17
C LEU A 197 -11.90 4.65 -14.77
N ASP A 198 -11.86 5.69 -15.57
CA ASP A 198 -12.61 6.91 -15.38
C ASP A 198 -14.00 6.79 -15.99
N LEU A 199 -15.01 6.65 -15.14
CA LEU A 199 -16.42 6.59 -15.55
C LEU A 199 -17.14 7.93 -15.34
N GLY A 200 -16.41 8.98 -14.94
CA GLY A 200 -16.95 10.31 -14.69
C GLY A 200 -17.91 10.38 -13.48
N GLY A 201 -18.42 11.58 -13.22
CA GLY A 201 -19.34 11.85 -12.12
C GLY A 201 -18.79 11.36 -10.77
N LYS A 202 -19.59 10.58 -10.03
CA LYS A 202 -19.17 9.99 -8.75
C LYS A 202 -18.14 8.86 -8.88
N ASN A 203 -17.98 8.30 -10.07
CA ASN A 203 -17.07 7.21 -10.40
C ASN A 203 -15.85 7.74 -11.17
N ALA A 204 -15.59 9.05 -11.07
CA ALA A 204 -14.43 9.66 -11.71
C ALA A 204 -13.15 9.07 -11.13
N ALA A 205 -12.20 8.72 -12.00
CA ALA A 205 -10.89 8.28 -11.54
C ALA A 205 -10.19 9.44 -10.83
N PRO A 206 -9.59 9.21 -9.63
CA PRO A 206 -9.13 10.31 -8.77
C PRO A 206 -7.92 11.08 -9.33
N GLY A 207 -7.22 10.53 -10.32
CA GLY A 207 -5.90 11.00 -10.71
C GLY A 207 -4.91 10.89 -9.54
N LYS A 208 -3.81 11.64 -9.61
CA LYS A 208 -2.72 11.58 -8.62
C LYS A 208 -3.20 11.90 -7.20
N ALA A 209 -3.09 10.92 -6.30
CA ALA A 209 -3.39 11.08 -4.89
C ALA A 209 -2.11 11.30 -4.06
N GLY A 210 -1.95 12.52 -3.56
CA GLY A 210 -0.79 12.92 -2.75
C GLY A 210 0.45 13.28 -3.55
N THR A 211 1.57 13.41 -2.86
CA THR A 211 2.85 13.89 -3.41
C THR A 211 3.88 12.77 -3.47
N ASP A 212 4.86 12.92 -4.36
CA ASP A 212 5.90 11.92 -4.52
C ASP A 212 6.78 11.79 -3.29
N GLY A 213 7.09 10.54 -2.93
CA GLY A 213 8.00 10.21 -1.85
C GLY A 213 9.19 9.41 -2.38
N PRO A 214 9.96 8.78 -1.48
CA PRO A 214 11.01 7.83 -1.88
C PRO A 214 10.46 6.66 -2.71
N TYR A 215 9.21 6.27 -2.41
CA TYR A 215 8.39 5.31 -3.14
C TYR A 215 7.16 6.02 -3.76
N LEU A 216 6.42 5.27 -4.58
CA LEU A 216 5.21 5.72 -5.29
C LEU A 216 5.50 6.86 -6.29
N LYS A 217 6.59 6.77 -7.05
CA LYS A 217 6.99 7.83 -8.00
C LYS A 217 6.33 7.68 -9.37
#